data_AF-A0A952X3E5-F1
#
_entry.id   AF-A0A952X3E5-F1
#
_cell.length_a   1.000
_cell.length_b   1.000
_cell.length_c   1.000
_cell.angle_alpha   90.00
_cell.angle_beta   90.00
_cell.angle_gamma   90.00
#
_symmetry.space_group_name_H-M   'P 1'
#
loop_
_entity.id
_entity.type
_entity.pdbx_description
1 polymer ?
#
loop_
_entity_poly.entity_id
_entity_poly.type
_entity_poly.pdbx_seq_one_letter_code
_entity_poly.pdbx_strand_id
1 'polypeptide(L)'
;MLFFAPLNTDAPIYHWPRATLGLIIAQYAAFAAIRGGAFGPEDDVIDALMLHYGQGLRPLEWVTSLFVHGGWLHLLGNLFLLWGLGLVVEGKVGWWKFLAMWFAIGVIECALEQACLRNLTGGSFGSSSVLFGLLAIALLWAPRNEITFGFISVLPLMFRVGTVDLSIQWYALLLLLQETLIAWLNGFRPASEVLHLAGAAVGAGIGWMMLNRKWVDCEGWDLLSLLRHGPPPSELDERFKRSAPVVDAVPPKKPRARKADPEQTAQDRERKVVRRIRRHLAESETAAAWSAFQSLKHWKPEWKPPGDLQLELARALAGAGQSEAAVGQLRDYLKNHPIESEPVRIEAAELALHALQRPHATLRLLQPLEVQFLAARDQKRVQALRRRAIELIDAGALEFDSSG
;
A
#
# COMPACT_ATOMS: atom_id res chain seq x y z
N MET A 1 -2.40 -2.35 -22.95
CA MET A 1 -1.21 -2.69 -22.12
C MET A 1 -1.52 -2.38 -20.67
N LEU A 2 -1.04 -3.17 -19.71
CA LEU A 2 -1.26 -2.96 -18.29
C LEU A 2 0.11 -2.72 -17.65
N PHE A 3 0.43 -1.48 -17.30
CA PHE A 3 1.66 -1.17 -16.57
C PHE A 3 1.41 -1.38 -15.09
N PHE A 4 2.33 -2.02 -14.36
CA PHE A 4 2.25 -2.24 -12.92
C PHE A 4 3.55 -1.77 -12.27
N ALA A 5 3.47 -0.82 -11.34
CA ALA A 5 4.65 -0.30 -10.64
C ALA A 5 4.37 -0.24 -9.12
N PRO A 6 5.27 -0.77 -8.27
CA PRO A 6 5.12 -0.63 -6.82
C PRO A 6 5.31 0.84 -6.42
N LEU A 7 4.36 1.38 -5.68
CA LEU A 7 4.32 2.78 -5.25
C LEU A 7 4.67 2.93 -3.77
N ASN A 8 4.08 2.08 -2.92
CA ASN A 8 4.26 2.15 -1.47
C ASN A 8 4.04 0.78 -0.82
N THR A 9 4.30 0.67 0.48
CA THR A 9 3.98 -0.51 1.30
C THR A 9 3.47 -0.10 2.68
N ASP A 10 2.62 -0.92 3.29
CA ASP A 10 2.22 -0.78 4.70
C ASP A 10 3.17 -1.48 5.68
N ALA A 11 4.25 -2.11 5.18
CA ALA A 11 5.28 -2.70 6.01
C ALA A 11 5.93 -1.62 6.88
N PRO A 12 6.24 -1.90 8.17
CA PRO A 12 6.98 -0.96 9.00
C PRO A 12 8.35 -0.65 8.37
N ILE A 13 8.55 0.61 7.97
CA ILE A 13 9.80 1.13 7.41
C ILE A 13 10.53 1.92 8.51
N TYR A 14 11.57 1.35 9.10
CA TYR A 14 12.41 2.03 10.09
C TYR A 14 13.57 2.80 9.45
N HIS A 15 13.92 2.42 8.22
CA HIS A 15 15.08 2.94 7.52
C HIS A 15 14.72 3.38 6.10
N TRP A 16 15.27 4.52 5.68
CA TRP A 16 15.14 4.98 4.31
C TRP A 16 15.88 4.06 3.33
N PRO A 17 15.31 3.76 2.14
CA PRO A 17 15.81 2.78 1.17
C PRO A 17 16.99 3.31 0.33
N ARG A 18 18.10 3.68 0.98
CA ARG A 18 19.27 4.29 0.33
C ARG A 18 20.02 3.31 -0.56
N ALA A 19 20.22 2.07 -0.10
CA ALA A 19 20.92 1.05 -0.85
C ALA A 19 20.08 0.56 -2.04
N THR A 20 18.76 0.45 -1.88
CA THR A 20 17.82 0.15 -2.96
C THR A 20 17.95 1.19 -4.08
N LEU A 21 17.88 2.49 -3.73
CA LEU A 21 18.06 3.56 -4.70
C LEU A 21 19.46 3.54 -5.34
N GLY A 22 20.50 3.31 -4.55
CA GLY A 22 21.87 3.18 -5.03
C GLY A 22 22.04 2.05 -6.05
N LEU A 23 21.45 0.88 -5.78
CA LEU A 23 21.48 -0.27 -6.68
C LEU A 23 20.65 -0.03 -7.95
N ILE A 24 19.52 0.68 -7.86
CA ILE A 24 18.74 1.09 -9.03
C ILE A 24 19.59 1.98 -9.94
N ILE A 25 20.24 2.99 -9.38
CA ILE A 25 21.13 3.91 -10.12
C ILE A 25 22.31 3.14 -10.72
N ALA A 26 22.95 2.27 -9.94
CA ALA A 26 24.10 1.48 -10.40
C ALA A 26 23.75 0.55 -11.56
N GLN A 27 22.61 -0.15 -11.49
CA GLN A 27 22.16 -1.02 -12.58
C GLN A 27 21.77 -0.24 -13.83
N TYR A 28 21.10 0.90 -13.67
CA TYR A 28 20.80 1.78 -14.80
C TYR A 28 22.09 2.33 -15.45
N ALA A 29 23.05 2.77 -14.64
CA ALA A 29 24.33 3.28 -15.13
C ALA A 29 25.14 2.18 -15.86
N ALA A 30 25.18 0.96 -15.31
CA ALA A 30 25.81 -0.17 -15.97
C ALA A 30 25.14 -0.49 -17.31
N PHE A 31 23.80 -0.52 -17.34
CA PHE A 31 23.03 -0.74 -18.57
C PHE A 31 23.28 0.36 -19.62
N ALA A 32 23.36 1.62 -19.21
CA ALA A 32 23.69 2.73 -20.09
C ALA A 32 25.13 2.64 -20.61
N ALA A 33 26.08 2.21 -19.76
CA ALA A 33 27.48 2.04 -20.13
C ALA A 33 27.67 0.93 -21.19
N ILE A 34 26.88 -0.15 -21.12
CA ILE A 34 26.83 -1.20 -22.14
C ILE A 34 25.89 -0.86 -23.32
N ARG A 35 25.54 0.42 -23.49
CA ARG A 35 24.73 0.97 -24.60
C ARG A 35 23.34 0.33 -24.75
N GLY A 36 22.69 0.03 -23.63
CA GLY A 36 21.29 -0.38 -23.60
C GLY A 36 21.04 -1.84 -23.91
N GLY A 37 22.06 -2.69 -23.82
CA GLY A 37 21.94 -4.14 -24.01
C GLY A 37 21.42 -4.55 -25.39
N ALA A 38 21.68 -3.74 -26.43
CA ALA A 38 21.13 -3.94 -27.76
C ALA A 38 22.03 -4.82 -28.64
N PHE A 39 21.41 -5.91 -29.11
CA PHE A 39 21.81 -6.90 -30.13
C PHE A 39 22.45 -6.29 -31.39
N GLY A 40 23.73 -5.96 -31.31
CA GLY A 40 24.59 -5.63 -32.45
C GLY A 40 25.65 -6.72 -32.63
N PRO A 41 26.30 -6.83 -33.80
CA PRO A 41 27.27 -7.89 -34.10
C PRO A 41 28.59 -7.84 -33.27
N GLU A 42 28.64 -7.07 -32.19
CA GLU A 42 29.76 -6.91 -31.25
C GLU A 42 29.24 -7.02 -29.79
N ASP A 43 28.61 -8.16 -29.45
CA ASP A 43 28.11 -8.50 -28.10
C ASP A 43 29.25 -8.81 -27.08
N ASP A 44 30.51 -8.47 -27.41
CA ASP A 44 31.72 -8.81 -26.63
C ASP A 44 31.69 -8.28 -25.19
N VAL A 45 30.98 -7.17 -24.94
CA VAL A 45 30.93 -6.54 -23.60
C VAL A 45 29.96 -7.27 -22.67
N ILE A 46 28.83 -7.75 -23.19
CA ILE A 46 27.88 -8.56 -22.40
C ILE A 46 28.52 -9.91 -22.09
N ASP A 47 29.11 -10.54 -23.10
CA ASP A 47 29.86 -11.79 -22.94
C ASP A 47 30.98 -11.61 -21.90
N ALA A 48 31.78 -10.54 -21.98
CA ALA A 48 32.86 -10.30 -21.01
C ALA A 48 32.41 -10.08 -19.55
N LEU A 49 31.16 -9.68 -19.32
CA LEU A 49 30.65 -9.32 -17.98
C LEU A 49 29.63 -10.32 -17.42
N MET A 50 29.11 -11.23 -18.24
CA MET A 50 28.18 -12.28 -17.80
C MET A 50 28.90 -13.38 -17.03
N LEU A 51 28.11 -14.23 -16.38
CA LEU A 51 28.62 -15.42 -15.71
C LEU A 51 28.76 -16.56 -16.70
N HIS A 52 29.95 -17.14 -16.85
CA HIS A 52 30.17 -18.25 -17.77
C HIS A 52 30.04 -19.61 -17.10
N TYR A 53 29.42 -20.55 -17.81
CA TYR A 53 29.38 -21.96 -17.45
C TYR A 53 30.54 -22.74 -18.07
N GLY A 54 30.92 -23.85 -17.45
CA GLY A 54 31.93 -24.77 -18.01
C GLY A 54 33.38 -24.27 -17.97
N GLN A 55 33.62 -23.07 -17.46
CA GLN A 55 34.96 -22.44 -17.39
C GLN A 55 35.57 -22.43 -15.98
N GLY A 56 35.03 -23.24 -15.06
CA GLY A 56 35.43 -23.25 -13.66
C GLY A 56 34.79 -22.13 -12.85
N LEU A 57 35.32 -21.90 -11.63
CA LEU A 57 34.84 -20.84 -10.75
C LEU A 57 35.53 -19.52 -11.09
N ARG A 58 34.73 -18.49 -11.38
CA ARG A 58 35.23 -17.16 -11.79
C ARG A 58 34.61 -16.08 -10.89
N PRO A 59 35.15 -15.84 -9.68
CA PRO A 59 34.49 -15.02 -8.66
C PRO A 59 34.19 -13.58 -9.06
N LEU A 60 34.95 -12.99 -9.98
CA LEU A 60 34.66 -11.66 -10.50
C LEU A 60 33.30 -11.62 -11.21
N GLU A 61 32.96 -12.68 -11.94
CA GLU A 61 31.71 -12.80 -12.68
C GLU A 61 30.49 -12.89 -11.77
N TRP A 62 30.65 -13.39 -10.54
CA TRP A 62 29.58 -13.44 -9.53
C TRP A 62 29.08 -12.06 -9.11
N VAL A 63 29.87 -11.03 -9.38
CA VAL A 63 29.53 -9.64 -9.09
C VAL A 63 29.15 -8.90 -10.37
N THR A 64 29.93 -9.05 -11.44
CA THR A 64 29.68 -8.30 -12.69
C THR A 64 28.37 -8.72 -13.36
N SER A 65 28.04 -10.02 -13.35
CA SER A 65 26.84 -10.54 -14.02
C SER A 65 25.55 -9.94 -13.46
N LEU A 66 25.54 -9.57 -12.17
CA LEU A 66 24.38 -8.98 -11.49
C LEU A 66 23.98 -7.61 -12.04
N PHE A 67 24.87 -6.92 -12.75
CA PHE A 67 24.62 -5.57 -13.31
C PHE A 67 24.31 -5.58 -14.81
N VAL A 68 24.47 -6.73 -15.48
CA VAL A 68 24.25 -6.87 -16.93
C VAL A 68 22.79 -7.21 -17.21
N HIS A 69 22.17 -6.53 -18.18
CA HIS A 69 20.76 -6.74 -18.54
C HIS A 69 20.60 -6.77 -20.06
N GLY A 70 19.93 -7.80 -20.57
CA GLY A 70 19.70 -8.06 -22.01
C GLY A 70 18.58 -7.23 -22.66
N GLY A 71 18.36 -5.99 -22.20
CA GLY A 71 17.41 -5.04 -22.80
C GLY A 71 16.52 -4.31 -21.80
N TRP A 72 15.76 -3.33 -22.29
CA TRP A 72 14.96 -2.41 -21.48
C TRP A 72 13.90 -3.10 -20.62
N LEU A 73 13.18 -4.09 -21.18
CA LEU A 73 12.14 -4.80 -20.42
C LEU A 73 12.75 -5.60 -19.26
N HIS A 74 13.91 -6.22 -19.48
CA HIS A 74 14.64 -6.96 -18.45
C HIS A 74 15.12 -6.02 -17.35
N LEU A 75 15.75 -4.88 -17.70
CA LEU A 75 16.16 -3.88 -16.71
C LEU A 75 14.98 -3.35 -15.92
N LEU A 76 13.95 -2.82 -16.59
CA LEU A 76 12.81 -2.18 -15.91
C LEU A 76 12.07 -3.16 -14.99
N GLY A 77 11.91 -4.42 -15.41
CA GLY A 77 11.36 -5.48 -14.57
C GLY A 77 12.15 -5.65 -13.26
N ASN A 78 13.49 -5.74 -13.35
CA ASN A 78 14.35 -5.84 -12.18
C ASN A 78 14.30 -4.59 -11.30
N LEU A 79 14.28 -3.38 -11.89
CA LEU A 79 14.21 -2.14 -11.10
C LEU A 79 12.89 -2.01 -10.34
N PHE A 80 11.75 -2.40 -10.94
CA PHE A 80 10.46 -2.38 -10.26
C PHE A 80 10.38 -3.42 -9.13
N LEU A 81 10.84 -4.65 -9.36
CA LEU A 81 10.91 -5.67 -8.31
C LEU A 81 11.83 -5.22 -7.18
N LEU A 82 13.01 -4.69 -7.52
CA LEU A 82 13.98 -4.18 -6.54
C LEU A 82 13.39 -3.05 -5.72
N TRP A 83 12.66 -2.11 -6.32
CA TRP A 83 12.01 -1.03 -5.58
C TRP A 83 10.99 -1.56 -4.57
N GLY A 84 10.04 -2.38 -5.02
CA GLY A 84 8.98 -2.91 -4.15
C GLY A 84 9.52 -3.78 -3.01
N LEU A 85 10.46 -4.68 -3.30
CA LEU A 85 11.05 -5.57 -2.31
C LEU A 85 12.09 -4.86 -1.43
N GLY A 86 12.85 -3.94 -2.01
CA GLY A 86 13.85 -3.13 -1.30
C GLY A 86 13.20 -2.25 -0.23
N LEU A 87 12.06 -1.62 -0.53
CA LEU A 87 11.29 -0.85 0.47
C LEU A 87 10.98 -1.67 1.72
N VAL A 88 10.58 -2.93 1.55
CA VAL A 88 10.23 -3.83 2.66
C VAL A 88 11.48 -4.34 3.38
N VAL A 89 12.43 -4.91 2.64
CA VAL A 89 13.59 -5.59 3.21
C VAL A 89 14.58 -4.59 3.79
N GLU A 90 14.98 -3.56 3.03
CA GLU A 90 15.87 -2.51 3.53
C GLU A 90 15.21 -1.70 4.65
N GLY A 91 13.90 -1.43 4.53
CA GLY A 91 13.14 -0.73 5.56
C GLY A 91 13.24 -1.40 6.94
N LYS A 92 13.34 -2.73 6.99
CA LYS A 92 13.45 -3.51 8.22
C LYS A 92 14.88 -3.63 8.77
N VAL A 93 15.89 -3.73 7.92
CA VAL A 93 17.27 -4.05 8.37
C VAL A 93 18.28 -2.93 8.20
N GLY A 94 17.94 -1.89 7.44
CA GLY A 94 18.81 -0.79 7.09
C GLY A 94 19.76 -1.10 5.93
N TRP A 95 20.32 -0.03 5.36
CA TRP A 95 21.04 -0.04 4.09
C TRP A 95 22.23 -1.00 4.03
N TRP A 96 23.05 -1.09 5.08
CA TRP A 96 24.28 -1.89 5.04
C TRP A 96 23.99 -3.40 5.11
N LYS A 97 23.03 -3.82 5.95
CA LYS A 97 22.60 -5.22 6.03
C LYS A 97 21.91 -5.63 4.74
N PHE A 98 21.06 -4.75 4.19
CA PHE A 98 20.42 -4.97 2.91
C PHE A 98 21.43 -5.17 1.78
N LEU A 99 22.43 -4.29 1.67
CA LEU A 99 23.46 -4.40 0.64
C LEU A 99 24.29 -5.68 0.81
N ALA A 100 24.66 -6.03 2.05
CA ALA A 100 25.37 -7.28 2.33
C ALA A 100 24.54 -8.51 1.96
N MET A 101 23.23 -8.52 2.26
CA MET A 101 22.33 -9.60 1.84
C MET A 101 22.19 -9.69 0.33
N TRP A 102 22.00 -8.54 -0.35
CA TRP A 102 21.84 -8.49 -1.81
C TRP A 102 23.05 -9.12 -2.51
N PHE A 103 24.27 -8.72 -2.11
CA PHE A 103 25.49 -9.32 -2.63
C PHE A 103 25.68 -10.78 -2.19
N ALA A 104 25.33 -11.13 -0.94
CA ALA A 104 25.46 -12.50 -0.46
C ALA A 104 24.57 -13.46 -1.26
N ILE A 105 23.32 -13.07 -1.55
CA ILE A 105 22.42 -13.89 -2.37
C ILE A 105 23.03 -14.08 -3.76
N GLY A 106 23.46 -13.00 -4.43
CA GLY A 106 24.02 -13.07 -5.78
C GLY A 106 25.30 -13.91 -5.84
N VAL A 107 26.24 -13.67 -4.92
CA VAL A 107 27.50 -14.42 -4.87
C VAL A 107 27.27 -15.90 -4.60
N ILE A 108 26.41 -16.25 -3.64
CA ILE A 108 26.11 -17.65 -3.31
C ILE A 108 25.42 -18.32 -4.49
N GLU A 109 24.45 -17.66 -5.12
CA GLU A 109 23.70 -18.21 -6.24
C GLU A 109 24.59 -18.39 -7.49
N CYS A 110 25.40 -17.41 -7.87
CA CYS A 110 26.34 -17.52 -8.98
C CYS A 110 27.40 -18.60 -8.75
N ALA A 111 27.88 -18.76 -7.51
CA ALA A 111 28.80 -19.82 -7.16
C ALA A 111 28.15 -21.21 -7.26
N LEU A 112 26.91 -21.36 -6.79
CA LEU A 112 26.13 -22.58 -6.94
C LEU A 112 25.86 -22.89 -8.42
N GLU A 113 25.53 -21.88 -9.20
CA GLU A 113 25.27 -21.99 -10.62
C GLU A 113 26.50 -22.53 -11.37
N GLN A 114 27.67 -21.89 -11.23
CA GLN A 114 28.90 -22.38 -11.86
C GLN A 114 29.31 -23.79 -11.39
N ALA A 115 29.11 -24.10 -10.10
CA ALA A 115 29.43 -25.42 -9.55
C ALA A 115 28.52 -26.52 -10.14
N CYS A 116 27.22 -26.25 -10.26
CA CYS A 116 26.23 -27.20 -10.74
C CYS A 116 26.21 -27.31 -12.27
N LEU A 117 26.45 -26.21 -12.99
CA LEU A 117 26.37 -26.13 -14.46
C LEU A 117 27.74 -26.26 -15.14
N ARG A 118 28.74 -26.80 -14.44
CA ARG A 118 30.13 -27.00 -14.92
C ARG A 118 30.29 -27.80 -16.22
N ASN A 119 29.26 -28.52 -16.67
CA ASN A 119 29.29 -29.32 -17.90
C ASN A 119 28.50 -28.67 -19.05
N LEU A 120 27.93 -27.48 -18.81
CA LEU A 120 27.19 -26.71 -19.80
C LEU A 120 28.06 -25.59 -20.38
N THR A 121 27.68 -25.14 -21.57
CA THR A 121 28.25 -23.97 -22.24
C THR A 121 27.23 -22.84 -22.23
N GLY A 122 27.71 -21.60 -22.29
CA GLY A 122 26.86 -20.40 -22.21
C GLY A 122 27.05 -19.69 -20.87
N GLY A 123 26.03 -18.97 -20.44
CA GLY A 123 26.09 -18.17 -19.23
C GLY A 123 24.77 -17.54 -18.82
N SER A 124 24.79 -16.83 -17.69
CA SER A 124 23.67 -16.06 -17.15
C SER A 124 24.08 -14.63 -16.82
N PHE A 125 23.09 -13.75 -16.73
CA PHE A 125 23.26 -12.38 -16.28
C PHE A 125 21.94 -11.81 -15.77
N GLY A 126 22.04 -10.73 -15.01
CA GLY A 126 20.91 -10.03 -14.40
C GLY A 126 20.82 -10.31 -12.91
N SER A 127 20.23 -9.36 -12.18
CA SER A 127 20.04 -9.47 -10.72
C SER A 127 18.77 -10.22 -10.32
N SER A 128 18.01 -10.79 -11.27
CA SER A 128 16.68 -11.34 -11.03
C SER A 128 16.68 -12.48 -10.00
N SER A 129 17.66 -13.39 -10.01
CA SER A 129 17.83 -14.42 -8.96
C SER A 129 17.98 -13.79 -7.56
N VAL A 130 18.70 -12.67 -7.45
CA VAL A 130 18.81 -11.91 -6.19
C VAL A 130 17.46 -11.34 -5.76
N LEU A 131 16.68 -10.82 -6.71
CA LEU A 131 15.35 -10.28 -6.42
C LEU A 131 14.36 -11.36 -5.98
N PHE A 132 14.41 -12.57 -6.56
CA PHE A 132 13.65 -13.71 -6.07
C PHE A 132 14.10 -14.17 -4.68
N GLY A 133 15.39 -14.02 -4.36
CA GLY A 133 15.89 -14.16 -3.00
C GLY A 133 15.28 -13.13 -2.04
N LEU A 134 15.24 -11.86 -2.43
CA LEU A 134 14.57 -10.80 -1.64
C LEU A 134 13.06 -11.04 -1.52
N LEU A 135 12.41 -11.58 -2.55
CA LEU A 135 11.00 -11.94 -2.56
C LEU A 135 10.70 -13.00 -1.49
N ALA A 136 11.55 -14.03 -1.41
CA ALA A 136 11.46 -15.06 -0.39
C ALA A 136 11.71 -14.51 1.02
N ILE A 137 12.66 -13.59 1.18
CA ILE A 137 12.88 -12.87 2.45
C ILE A 137 11.65 -12.06 2.85
N ALA A 138 11.08 -11.28 1.93
CA ALA A 138 9.88 -10.49 2.18
C ALA A 138 8.68 -11.37 2.54
N LEU A 139 8.51 -12.52 1.87
CA LEU A 139 7.50 -13.52 2.20
C LEU A 139 7.67 -14.08 3.63
N LEU A 140 8.90 -14.28 4.09
CA LEU A 140 9.16 -14.74 5.45
C LEU A 140 8.96 -13.64 6.49
N TRP A 141 9.34 -12.39 6.19
CA TRP A 141 9.39 -11.31 7.18
C TRP A 141 8.09 -10.50 7.28
N ALA A 142 7.35 -10.39 6.19
CA ALA A 142 6.20 -9.50 6.07
C ALA A 142 5.06 -10.08 5.19
N PRO A 143 4.70 -11.38 5.30
CA PRO A 143 3.75 -12.04 4.39
C PRO A 143 2.38 -11.35 4.27
N ARG A 144 1.89 -10.70 5.34
CA ARG A 144 0.57 -10.05 5.35
C ARG A 144 0.61 -8.56 5.04
N ASN A 145 1.78 -7.95 5.01
CA ASN A 145 1.92 -6.57 4.57
C ASN A 145 1.61 -6.47 3.08
N GLU A 146 1.12 -5.31 2.66
CA GLU A 146 0.68 -5.02 1.31
C GLU A 146 1.68 -4.11 0.61
N ILE A 147 1.89 -4.36 -0.68
CA ILE A 147 2.54 -3.44 -1.60
C ILE A 147 1.43 -2.85 -2.47
N THR A 148 1.34 -1.52 -2.48
CA THR A 148 0.43 -0.78 -3.35
C THR A 148 1.05 -0.69 -4.73
N PHE A 149 0.40 -1.29 -5.72
CA PHE A 149 0.79 -1.21 -7.12
C PHE A 149 -0.08 -0.20 -7.86
N GLY A 150 0.54 0.79 -8.48
CA GLY A 150 -0.13 1.64 -9.46
C GLY A 150 -0.27 0.92 -10.79
N PHE A 151 -1.41 1.06 -11.45
CA PHE A 151 -1.60 0.51 -12.78
C PHE A 151 -2.20 1.50 -13.79
N ILE A 152 -1.79 1.33 -15.05
CA ILE A 152 -2.36 2.03 -16.20
C ILE A 152 -2.87 0.97 -17.17
N SER A 153 -4.19 0.91 -17.34
CA SER A 153 -4.83 0.05 -18.35
C SER A 153 -5.09 0.86 -19.61
N VAL A 154 -4.44 0.44 -20.70
CA VAL A 154 -4.63 0.96 -22.06
C VAL A 154 -5.33 -0.12 -22.90
N LEU A 155 -6.50 -0.58 -22.45
CA LEU A 155 -7.39 -1.38 -23.30
C LEU A 155 -8.08 -0.45 -24.31
N PRO A 156 -8.36 -0.90 -25.54
CA PRO A 156 -8.71 -0.04 -26.67
C PRO A 156 -9.98 0.84 -26.52
N LEU A 157 -10.72 0.76 -25.40
CA LEU A 157 -11.85 1.63 -25.07
C LEU A 157 -11.89 2.14 -23.61
N MET A 158 -10.89 1.85 -22.78
CA MET A 158 -10.91 2.24 -21.36
C MET A 158 -9.51 2.62 -20.89
N PHE A 159 -9.23 3.94 -20.86
CA PHE A 159 -8.09 4.47 -20.14
C PHE A 159 -8.43 4.49 -18.65
N ARG A 160 -7.79 3.62 -17.85
CA ARG A 160 -7.97 3.57 -16.40
C ARG A 160 -6.63 3.65 -15.70
N VAL A 161 -6.51 4.61 -14.78
CA VAL A 161 -5.41 4.71 -13.82
C VAL A 161 -5.98 4.37 -12.45
N GLY A 162 -5.28 3.54 -11.69
CA GLY A 162 -5.71 3.17 -10.35
C GLY A 162 -4.58 2.56 -9.55
N THR A 163 -4.91 2.16 -8.33
CA THR A 163 -4.02 1.41 -7.44
C THR A 163 -4.67 0.11 -7.02
N VAL A 164 -3.85 -0.88 -6.71
CA VAL A 164 -4.28 -2.14 -6.10
C VAL A 164 -3.29 -2.50 -5.01
N ASP A 165 -3.82 -2.83 -3.83
CA ASP A 165 -3.02 -3.33 -2.72
C ASP A 165 -2.95 -4.85 -2.83
N LEU A 166 -1.72 -5.37 -2.84
CA LEU A 166 -1.48 -6.80 -2.93
C LEU A 166 -0.57 -7.21 -1.77
N SER A 167 -1.08 -8.11 -0.91
CA SER A 167 -0.27 -8.67 0.16
C SER A 167 0.95 -9.41 -0.38
N ILE A 168 2.09 -9.26 0.27
CA ILE A 168 3.38 -9.84 -0.12
C ILE A 168 3.29 -11.35 -0.27
N GLN A 169 2.52 -12.06 0.58
CA GLN A 169 2.33 -13.49 0.42
C GLN A 169 1.69 -13.85 -0.93
N TRP A 170 0.65 -13.15 -1.37
CA TRP A 170 -0.02 -13.43 -2.63
C TRP A 170 0.85 -13.02 -3.82
N TYR A 171 1.54 -11.89 -3.71
CA TYR A 171 2.51 -11.46 -4.71
C TYR A 171 3.63 -12.49 -4.89
N ALA A 172 4.27 -12.91 -3.79
CA ALA A 172 5.33 -13.89 -3.81
C ALA A 172 4.86 -15.26 -4.28
N LEU A 173 3.71 -15.74 -3.80
CA LEU A 173 3.14 -17.02 -4.24
C LEU A 173 2.81 -17.01 -5.74
N LEU A 174 2.24 -15.91 -6.25
CA LEU A 174 1.93 -15.80 -7.68
C LEU A 174 3.19 -15.88 -8.53
N LEU A 175 4.24 -15.12 -8.19
CA LEU A 175 5.50 -15.15 -8.92
C LEU A 175 6.20 -16.50 -8.81
N LEU A 176 6.33 -17.06 -7.60
CA LEU A 176 6.97 -18.37 -7.41
C LEU A 176 6.20 -19.49 -8.11
N LEU A 177 4.86 -19.44 -8.11
CA LEU A 177 4.03 -20.40 -8.84
C LEU A 177 4.22 -20.25 -10.36
N GLN A 178 4.29 -19.02 -10.86
CA GLN A 178 4.57 -18.75 -12.27
C GLN A 178 5.92 -19.34 -12.68
N GLU A 179 7.00 -19.04 -11.96
CA GLU A 179 8.33 -19.58 -12.26
C GLU A 179 8.33 -21.11 -12.19
N THR A 180 7.70 -21.69 -11.17
CA THR A 180 7.61 -23.15 -11.02
C THR A 180 6.84 -23.79 -12.18
N LEU A 181 5.74 -23.17 -12.60
CA LEU A 181 4.93 -23.67 -13.71
C LEU A 181 5.70 -23.59 -15.03
N ILE A 182 6.38 -22.47 -15.30
CA ILE A 182 7.18 -22.31 -16.52
C ILE A 182 8.38 -23.27 -16.51
N ALA A 183 9.08 -23.41 -15.38
CA ALA A 183 10.15 -24.39 -15.21
C ALA A 183 9.63 -25.81 -15.48
N TRP A 184 8.46 -26.17 -14.95
CA TRP A 184 7.84 -27.47 -15.18
C TRP A 184 7.51 -27.70 -16.65
N LEU A 185 6.90 -26.71 -17.33
CA LEU A 185 6.61 -26.77 -18.77
C LEU A 185 7.87 -26.89 -19.62
N ASN A 186 8.98 -26.31 -19.16
CA ASN A 186 10.29 -26.39 -19.79
C ASN A 186 11.11 -27.64 -19.36
N GLY A 187 10.53 -28.54 -18.57
CA GLY A 187 11.17 -29.76 -18.11
C GLY A 187 12.32 -29.55 -17.11
N PHE A 188 12.27 -28.47 -16.32
CA PHE A 188 13.28 -28.07 -15.34
C PHE A 188 14.69 -27.96 -15.93
N ARG A 189 14.79 -27.50 -17.18
CA ARG A 189 16.07 -27.12 -17.76
C ARG A 189 16.69 -25.96 -16.97
N PRO A 190 18.02 -25.90 -16.84
CA PRO A 190 18.71 -24.82 -16.14
C PRO A 190 18.63 -23.54 -16.98
N ALA A 191 17.50 -22.86 -16.84
CA ALA A 191 17.12 -21.60 -17.45
C ALA A 191 16.64 -20.64 -16.36
N SER A 192 16.32 -19.40 -16.74
CA SER A 192 15.98 -18.31 -15.83
C SER A 192 15.05 -18.70 -14.68
N GLU A 193 14.02 -19.51 -14.94
CA GLU A 193 13.05 -19.90 -13.92
C GLU A 193 13.66 -20.78 -12.82
N VAL A 194 14.52 -21.72 -13.19
CA VAL A 194 15.22 -22.57 -12.21
C VAL A 194 16.21 -21.75 -11.39
N LEU A 195 16.86 -20.76 -12.02
CA LEU A 195 17.80 -19.85 -11.35
C LEU A 195 17.07 -18.91 -10.38
N HIS A 196 15.92 -18.37 -10.78
CA HIS A 196 15.04 -17.61 -9.90
C HIS A 196 14.61 -18.41 -8.67
N LEU A 197 14.22 -19.68 -8.86
CA LEU A 197 13.88 -20.57 -7.74
C LEU A 197 15.09 -20.89 -6.85
N ALA A 198 16.28 -21.03 -7.42
CA ALA A 198 17.52 -21.20 -6.66
C ALA A 198 17.85 -19.94 -5.83
N GLY A 199 17.73 -18.76 -6.43
CA GLY A 199 17.86 -17.48 -5.75
C GLY A 199 16.85 -17.31 -4.61
N ALA A 200 15.58 -17.68 -4.85
CA ALA A 200 14.55 -17.72 -3.81
C ALA A 200 14.92 -18.66 -2.66
N ALA A 201 15.49 -19.84 -2.94
CA ALA A 201 15.94 -20.77 -1.91
C ALA A 201 17.10 -20.22 -1.07
N VAL A 202 18.09 -19.59 -1.71
CA VAL A 202 19.21 -18.91 -1.02
C VAL A 202 18.68 -17.78 -0.13
N GLY A 203 17.81 -16.92 -0.67
CA GLY A 203 17.19 -15.84 0.07
C GLY A 203 16.35 -16.33 1.24
N ALA A 204 15.54 -17.37 1.05
CA ALA A 204 14.77 -18.00 2.13
C ALA A 204 15.68 -18.49 3.26
N GLY A 205 16.82 -19.11 2.93
CA GLY A 205 17.81 -19.55 3.90
C GLY A 205 18.39 -18.39 4.71
N ILE A 206 18.78 -17.30 4.06
CA ILE A 206 19.31 -16.09 4.71
C ILE A 206 18.23 -15.43 5.58
N GLY A 207 17.03 -15.23 5.04
CA GLY A 207 15.90 -14.62 5.75
C GLY A 207 15.50 -15.42 6.99
N TRP A 208 15.48 -16.75 6.88
CA TRP A 208 15.23 -17.67 7.99
C TRP A 208 16.34 -17.60 9.05
N MET A 209 17.61 -17.59 8.63
CA MET A 209 18.74 -17.44 9.53
C MET A 209 18.64 -16.15 10.34
N MET A 210 18.31 -15.03 9.68
CA MET A 210 18.19 -13.73 10.33
C MET A 210 17.04 -13.68 11.33
N LEU A 211 15.89 -14.29 11.03
CA LEU A 211 14.79 -14.44 11.98
C LEU A 211 15.22 -15.25 13.21
N ASN A 212 15.81 -16.42 12.99
CA ASN A 212 16.23 -17.30 14.09
C ASN A 212 17.33 -16.69 14.97
N ARG A 213 18.22 -15.88 14.37
CA ARG A 213 19.27 -15.15 15.09
C ARG A 213 18.78 -13.83 15.69
N LYS A 214 17.51 -13.45 15.48
CA LYS A 214 16.92 -12.17 15.90
C LYS A 214 17.70 -10.95 15.40
N TRP A 215 18.22 -11.05 14.17
CA TRP A 215 18.96 -9.95 13.52
C TRP A 215 18.05 -8.96 12.79
N VAL A 216 16.78 -9.33 12.66
CA VAL A 216 15.67 -8.53 12.14
C VAL A 216 14.51 -8.65 13.13
N ASP A 217 13.82 -7.54 13.35
CA ASP A 217 12.57 -7.51 14.10
C ASP A 217 11.40 -7.35 13.13
N CYS A 218 10.47 -8.30 13.20
CA CYS A 218 9.26 -8.31 12.38
C CYS A 218 8.01 -8.04 13.22
N GLU A 219 8.14 -7.67 14.49
CA GLU A 219 7.02 -7.33 15.39
C GLU A 219 5.94 -8.43 15.48
N GLY A 220 6.34 -9.69 15.28
CA GLY A 220 5.43 -10.85 15.24
C GLY A 220 4.63 -11.00 13.93
N TRP A 221 4.90 -10.18 12.92
CA TRP A 221 4.31 -10.30 11.59
C TRP A 221 5.04 -11.27 10.65
N ASP A 222 6.17 -11.85 11.08
CA ASP A 222 6.87 -12.87 10.29
C ASP A 222 6.04 -14.16 10.16
N LEU A 223 6.32 -14.94 9.11
CA LEU A 223 5.55 -16.12 8.76
C LEU A 223 5.49 -17.15 9.89
N LEU A 224 6.57 -17.33 10.66
CA LEU A 224 6.60 -18.29 11.76
C LEU A 224 5.72 -17.84 12.91
N SER A 225 5.82 -16.57 13.30
CA SER A 225 4.97 -15.97 14.32
C SER A 225 3.49 -16.05 13.92
N LEU A 226 3.16 -15.74 12.66
CA LEU A 226 1.79 -15.84 12.16
C LEU A 226 1.23 -17.26 12.14
N LEU A 227 2.06 -18.26 11.79
CA LEU A 227 1.65 -19.66 11.78
C LEU A 227 1.45 -20.21 13.20
N ARG A 228 2.25 -19.77 14.17
CA ARG A 228 2.21 -20.26 15.56
C ARG A 228 1.19 -19.53 16.42
N HIS A 229 1.12 -18.21 16.28
CA HIS A 229 0.41 -17.32 17.21
C HIS A 229 -0.73 -16.54 16.55
N GLY A 230 -0.84 -16.58 15.22
CA GLY A 230 -1.76 -15.72 14.47
C GLY A 230 -1.19 -14.30 14.33
N PRO A 231 -1.96 -13.36 13.75
CA PRO A 231 -1.53 -11.96 13.70
C PRO A 231 -1.30 -11.42 15.11
N PRO A 232 -0.23 -10.64 15.35
CA PRO A 232 -0.03 -10.02 16.64
C PRO A 232 -1.27 -9.17 16.98
N PRO A 233 -1.70 -9.14 18.25
CA PRO A 233 -2.82 -8.31 18.65
C PRO A 233 -2.49 -6.88 18.24
N SER A 234 -3.46 -6.17 17.65
CA SER A 234 -3.27 -4.73 17.44
C SER A 234 -3.01 -4.08 18.80
N GLU A 235 -2.24 -2.98 18.88
CA GLU A 235 -2.07 -2.24 20.16
C GLU A 235 -3.42 -1.90 20.82
N LEU A 236 -4.47 -1.80 20.01
CA LEU A 236 -5.86 -1.64 20.42
C LEU A 236 -6.48 -2.89 21.04
N ASP A 237 -6.17 -4.10 20.56
CA ASP A 237 -6.62 -5.35 21.17
C ASP A 237 -5.98 -5.55 22.56
N GLU A 238 -4.71 -5.17 22.73
CA GLU A 238 -4.02 -5.19 24.04
C GLU A 238 -4.59 -4.12 24.99
N ARG A 239 -4.81 -2.89 24.51
CA ARG A 239 -5.47 -1.85 25.32
C ARG A 239 -6.89 -2.23 25.69
N PHE A 240 -7.67 -2.82 24.78
CA PHE A 240 -9.04 -3.25 25.05
C PHE A 240 -9.08 -4.42 26.06
N LYS A 241 -8.14 -5.37 25.98
CA LYS A 241 -8.01 -6.45 26.98
C LYS A 241 -7.56 -5.95 28.34
N ARG A 242 -6.66 -4.95 28.40
CA ARG A 242 -6.24 -4.31 29.67
C ARG A 242 -7.34 -3.44 30.28
N SER A 243 -8.26 -2.94 29.47
CA SER A 243 -9.38 -2.08 29.90
C SER A 243 -10.68 -2.84 30.14
N ALA A 244 -10.75 -4.11 29.73
CA ALA A 244 -11.91 -4.96 29.97
C ALA A 244 -11.94 -5.37 31.45
N PRO A 245 -13.09 -5.25 32.15
CA PRO A 245 -13.20 -5.73 33.52
C PRO A 245 -12.89 -7.22 33.58
N VAL A 246 -12.08 -7.63 34.56
CA VAL A 246 -11.79 -9.05 34.84
C VAL A 246 -13.08 -9.71 35.31
N VAL A 247 -13.80 -10.31 34.38
CA VAL A 247 -14.89 -11.24 34.67
C VAL A 247 -14.33 -12.62 34.40
N ASP A 248 -14.41 -13.51 35.39
CA ASP A 248 -13.96 -14.90 35.29
C ASP A 248 -14.64 -15.60 34.10
N ALA A 249 -13.96 -15.61 32.96
CA ALA A 249 -14.49 -16.20 31.74
C ALA A 249 -14.05 -17.66 31.63
N VAL A 250 -15.00 -18.56 31.83
CA VAL A 250 -14.94 -19.96 31.37
C VAL A 250 -14.64 -19.95 29.85
N PRO A 251 -13.62 -20.68 29.36
CA PRO A 251 -13.27 -20.63 27.95
C PRO A 251 -14.39 -21.25 27.08
N PRO A 252 -14.82 -20.58 25.99
CA PRO A 252 -15.84 -21.13 25.11
C PRO A 252 -15.24 -22.25 24.25
N LYS A 253 -15.98 -23.35 24.11
CA LYS A 253 -15.68 -24.41 23.13
C LYS A 253 -15.77 -23.83 21.71
N LYS A 254 -14.73 -24.02 20.91
CA LYS A 254 -14.66 -23.59 19.50
C LYS A 254 -15.83 -24.18 18.69
N PRO A 255 -16.69 -23.37 18.04
CA PRO A 255 -17.66 -23.88 17.09
C PRO A 255 -16.97 -24.22 15.76
N ARG A 256 -17.38 -25.34 15.15
CA ARG A 256 -16.97 -25.72 13.79
C ARG A 256 -17.45 -24.68 12.78
N ALA A 257 -16.58 -24.32 11.84
CA ALA A 257 -16.83 -23.34 10.79
C ALA A 257 -18.00 -23.77 9.89
N ARG A 258 -19.06 -22.97 9.89
CA ARG A 258 -20.12 -22.98 8.87
C ARG A 258 -19.75 -21.95 7.80
N LYS A 259 -19.94 -22.28 6.52
CA LYS A 259 -19.75 -21.32 5.40
C LYS A 259 -20.65 -20.10 5.66
N ALA A 260 -20.03 -18.93 5.76
CA ALA A 260 -20.74 -17.68 6.05
C ALA A 260 -21.55 -17.22 4.82
N ASP A 261 -22.76 -16.74 5.08
CA ASP A 261 -23.65 -16.13 4.10
C ASP A 261 -22.97 -14.87 3.49
N PRO A 262 -22.95 -14.71 2.15
CA PRO A 262 -22.40 -13.53 1.49
C PRO A 262 -22.97 -12.19 2.03
N GLU A 263 -24.25 -12.17 2.40
CA GLU A 263 -24.90 -10.96 2.90
C GLU A 263 -24.44 -10.62 4.33
N GLN A 264 -24.32 -11.63 5.20
CA GLN A 264 -23.73 -11.48 6.54
C GLN A 264 -22.26 -11.03 6.44
N THR A 265 -21.51 -11.59 5.48
CA THR A 265 -20.11 -11.22 5.26
C THR A 265 -19.96 -9.75 4.83
N ALA A 266 -20.88 -9.25 4.01
CA ALA A 266 -20.90 -7.84 3.61
C ALA A 266 -21.28 -6.91 4.77
N GLN A 267 -22.27 -7.28 5.58
CA GLN A 267 -22.66 -6.53 6.78
C GLN A 267 -21.53 -6.49 7.83
N ASP A 268 -20.81 -7.60 8.01
CA ASP A 268 -19.66 -7.69 8.91
C ASP A 268 -18.50 -6.80 8.44
N ARG A 269 -18.27 -6.74 7.13
CA ARG A 269 -17.26 -5.82 6.54
C ARG A 269 -17.64 -4.36 6.78
N GLU A 270 -18.90 -4.00 6.54
CA GLU A 270 -19.41 -2.65 6.78
C GLU A 270 -19.20 -2.23 8.25
N ARG A 271 -19.62 -3.09 9.20
CA ARG A 271 -19.45 -2.84 10.64
C ARG A 271 -17.99 -2.65 11.03
N LYS A 272 -17.09 -3.45 10.45
CA LYS A 272 -15.64 -3.32 10.70
C LYS A 272 -15.08 -2.00 10.20
N VAL A 273 -15.48 -1.55 9.01
CA VAL A 273 -15.01 -0.27 8.46
C VAL A 273 -15.58 0.91 9.24
N VAL A 274 -16.86 0.88 9.61
CA VAL A 274 -17.48 1.90 10.48
C VAL A 274 -16.75 2.02 11.82
N ARG A 275 -16.44 0.88 12.45
CA ARG A 275 -15.65 0.85 13.70
C ARG A 275 -14.27 1.46 13.50
N ARG A 276 -13.63 1.19 12.35
CA ARG A 276 -12.32 1.75 12.00
C ARG A 276 -12.37 3.27 11.83
N ILE A 277 -13.41 3.81 11.19
CA ILE A 277 -13.61 5.27 11.03
C ILE A 277 -13.72 5.93 12.41
N ARG A 278 -14.60 5.41 13.29
CA ARG A 278 -14.77 5.95 14.66
C ARG A 278 -13.49 5.94 15.47
N ARG A 279 -12.68 4.88 15.33
CA ARG A 279 -11.38 4.81 16.00
C ARG A 279 -10.44 5.93 15.53
N HIS A 280 -10.30 6.12 14.21
CA HIS A 280 -9.46 7.20 13.67
C HIS A 280 -9.96 8.58 14.11
N LEU A 281 -11.29 8.79 14.21
CA LEU A 281 -11.86 10.03 14.76
C LEU A 281 -11.50 10.22 16.24
N ALA A 282 -11.59 9.18 17.06
CA ALA A 282 -11.20 9.22 18.48
C ALA A 282 -9.71 9.52 18.68
N GLU A 283 -8.84 9.11 17.74
CA GLU A 283 -7.40 9.35 17.75
C GLU A 283 -7.01 10.69 17.08
N SER A 284 -8.00 11.50 16.64
CA SER A 284 -7.79 12.75 15.88
C SER A 284 -7.06 12.55 14.54
N GLU A 285 -7.07 11.35 13.98
CA GLU A 285 -6.49 11.00 12.68
C GLU A 285 -7.49 11.27 11.55
N THR A 286 -7.88 12.53 11.36
CA THR A 286 -8.97 12.92 10.45
C THR A 286 -8.76 12.45 9.00
N ALA A 287 -7.53 12.50 8.49
CA ALA A 287 -7.22 12.07 7.12
C ALA A 287 -7.46 10.56 6.92
N ALA A 288 -7.09 9.74 7.92
CA ALA A 288 -7.30 8.29 7.89
C ALA A 288 -8.79 7.94 8.02
N ALA A 289 -9.52 8.64 8.90
CA ALA A 289 -10.97 8.51 9.02
C ALA A 289 -11.68 8.83 7.69
N TRP A 290 -11.28 9.94 7.04
CA TRP A 290 -11.83 10.35 5.75
C TRP A 290 -11.54 9.36 4.64
N SER A 291 -10.29 8.89 4.53
CA SER A 291 -9.93 7.86 3.54
C SER A 291 -10.75 6.59 3.72
N ALA A 292 -10.91 6.10 4.97
CA ALA A 292 -11.70 4.90 5.25
C ALA A 292 -13.18 5.09 4.92
N PHE A 293 -13.73 6.28 5.16
CA PHE A 293 -15.09 6.64 4.77
C PHE A 293 -15.28 6.64 3.25
N GLN A 294 -14.36 7.25 2.50
CA GLN A 294 -14.40 7.28 1.04
C GLN A 294 -14.28 5.88 0.43
N SER A 295 -13.41 5.03 0.96
CA SER A 295 -13.30 3.64 0.51
C SER A 295 -14.61 2.86 0.71
N LEU A 296 -15.28 3.05 1.85
CA LEU A 296 -16.57 2.40 2.12
C LEU A 296 -17.65 2.89 1.14
N LYS A 297 -17.72 4.20 0.90
CA LYS A 297 -18.67 4.81 -0.03
C LYS A 297 -18.40 4.41 -1.49
N HIS A 298 -17.15 4.26 -1.88
CA HIS A 298 -16.77 3.78 -3.21
C HIS A 298 -17.16 2.31 -3.41
N TRP A 299 -16.90 1.46 -2.42
CA TRP A 299 -17.27 0.05 -2.48
C TRP A 299 -18.78 -0.18 -2.46
N LYS A 300 -19.51 0.59 -1.63
CA LYS A 300 -20.96 0.51 -1.48
C LYS A 300 -21.58 1.90 -1.63
N PRO A 301 -21.84 2.37 -2.87
CA PRO A 301 -22.39 3.71 -3.13
C PRO A 301 -23.71 3.98 -2.43
N GLU A 302 -24.56 2.96 -2.28
CA GLU A 302 -25.86 3.02 -1.61
C GLU A 302 -25.76 3.08 -0.07
N TRP A 303 -24.57 2.89 0.50
CA TRP A 303 -24.38 2.93 1.95
C TRP A 303 -24.68 4.32 2.50
N LYS A 304 -25.55 4.36 3.52
CA LYS A 304 -25.88 5.58 4.26
C LYS A 304 -25.15 5.52 5.60
N PRO A 305 -24.25 6.47 5.90
CA PRO A 305 -23.56 6.48 7.17
C PRO A 305 -24.55 6.71 8.32
N PRO A 306 -24.27 6.14 9.51
CA PRO A 306 -24.95 6.56 10.73
C PRO A 306 -24.81 8.07 10.93
N GLY A 307 -25.90 8.74 11.28
CA GLY A 307 -25.93 10.21 11.36
C GLY A 307 -24.95 10.78 12.39
N ASP A 308 -24.77 10.10 13.52
CA ASP A 308 -23.78 10.46 14.55
C ASP A 308 -22.35 10.41 14.01
N LEU A 309 -22.00 9.32 13.30
CA LEU A 309 -20.71 9.16 12.63
C LEU A 309 -20.46 10.25 11.59
N GLN A 310 -21.49 10.58 10.81
CA GLN A 310 -21.36 11.57 9.74
C GLN A 310 -21.10 12.97 10.31
N LEU A 311 -21.78 13.35 11.40
CA LEU A 311 -21.54 14.62 12.09
C LEU A 311 -20.17 14.66 12.76
N GLU A 312 -19.75 13.58 13.42
CA GLU A 312 -18.44 13.46 14.04
C GLU A 312 -17.31 13.64 13.00
N LEU A 313 -17.44 12.97 11.86
CA LEU A 313 -16.51 13.09 10.73
C LEU A 313 -16.50 14.51 10.15
N ALA A 314 -17.66 15.13 9.93
CA ALA A 314 -17.76 16.48 9.40
C ALA A 314 -17.05 17.50 10.30
N ARG A 315 -17.23 17.39 11.62
CA ARG A 315 -16.57 18.25 12.62
C ARG A 315 -15.07 18.03 12.67
N ALA A 316 -14.63 16.78 12.60
CA ALA A 316 -13.20 16.46 12.53
C ALA A 316 -12.56 17.05 11.27
N LEU A 317 -13.23 16.94 10.11
CA LEU A 317 -12.80 17.54 8.84
C LEU A 317 -12.68 19.06 8.94
N ALA A 318 -13.68 19.71 9.54
CA ALA A 318 -13.66 21.15 9.78
C ALA A 318 -12.47 21.55 10.68
N GLY A 319 -12.23 20.82 11.77
CA GLY A 319 -11.10 21.04 12.66
C GLY A 319 -9.73 20.84 12.00
N ALA A 320 -9.65 19.94 11.02
CA ALA A 320 -8.44 19.70 10.22
C ALA A 320 -8.26 20.68 9.03
N GLY A 321 -9.10 21.71 8.91
CA GLY A 321 -9.07 22.69 7.82
C GLY A 321 -9.64 22.20 6.49
N GLN A 322 -10.20 20.98 6.42
CA GLN A 322 -10.83 20.42 5.23
C GLN A 322 -12.29 20.87 5.09
N SER A 323 -12.49 22.18 5.03
CA SER A 323 -13.80 22.83 5.11
C SER A 323 -14.77 22.45 3.98
N GLU A 324 -14.24 22.18 2.77
CA GLU A 324 -15.04 21.75 1.61
C GLU A 324 -15.67 20.37 1.85
N ALA A 325 -14.85 19.39 2.26
CA ALA A 325 -15.31 18.05 2.61
C ALA A 325 -16.27 18.06 3.81
N ALA A 326 -15.99 18.89 4.83
CA ALA A 326 -16.86 19.06 6.00
C ALA A 326 -18.25 19.56 5.61
N VAL A 327 -18.34 20.66 4.84
CA VAL A 327 -19.62 21.20 4.35
C VAL A 327 -20.33 20.19 3.46
N GLY A 328 -19.61 19.44 2.63
CA GLY A 328 -20.16 18.34 1.83
C GLY A 328 -20.86 17.29 2.70
N GLN A 329 -20.21 16.84 3.78
CA GLN A 329 -20.80 15.85 4.70
C GLN A 329 -21.99 16.39 5.49
N LEU A 330 -21.95 17.64 5.94
CA LEU A 330 -23.11 18.26 6.60
C LEU A 330 -24.30 18.39 5.64
N ARG A 331 -24.07 18.75 4.37
CA ARG A 331 -25.13 18.81 3.36
C ARG A 331 -25.75 17.45 3.09
N ASP A 332 -24.92 16.41 2.97
CA ASP A 332 -25.38 15.03 2.78
C ASP A 332 -26.18 14.53 3.99
N TYR A 333 -25.76 14.90 5.21
CA TYR A 333 -26.52 14.64 6.43
C TYR A 333 -27.90 15.31 6.38
N LEU A 334 -27.96 16.61 6.07
CA LEU A 334 -29.21 17.38 6.00
C LEU A 334 -30.19 16.86 4.95
N LYS A 335 -29.68 16.26 3.86
CA LYS A 335 -30.51 15.62 2.83
C LYS A 335 -31.19 14.34 3.34
N ASN A 336 -30.52 13.60 4.23
CA ASN A 336 -31.00 12.34 4.77
C ASN A 336 -31.75 12.49 6.10
N HIS A 337 -31.58 13.63 6.80
CA HIS A 337 -32.16 13.91 8.11
C HIS A 337 -32.84 15.30 8.12
N PRO A 338 -34.01 15.47 7.45
CA PRO A 338 -34.64 16.78 7.32
C PRO A 338 -35.28 17.31 8.62
N ILE A 339 -35.68 16.41 9.54
CA ILE A 339 -36.37 16.72 10.80
C ILE A 339 -35.33 17.07 11.89
N GLU A 340 -35.57 18.13 12.68
CA GLU A 340 -34.74 18.55 13.83
C GLU A 340 -33.25 18.80 13.50
N SER A 341 -33.01 19.41 12.33
CA SER A 341 -31.67 19.63 11.78
C SER A 341 -31.18 21.08 11.86
N GLU A 342 -31.89 21.93 12.60
CA GLU A 342 -31.62 23.38 12.68
C GLU A 342 -30.19 23.69 13.15
N PRO A 343 -29.66 23.07 14.23
CA PRO A 343 -28.30 23.35 14.67
C PRO A 343 -27.25 22.96 13.62
N VAL A 344 -27.48 21.87 12.89
CA VAL A 344 -26.58 21.38 11.85
C VAL A 344 -26.62 22.29 10.62
N ARG A 345 -27.80 22.84 10.27
CA ARG A 345 -27.92 23.86 9.21
C ARG A 345 -27.15 25.13 9.53
N ILE A 346 -27.23 25.58 10.78
CA ILE A 346 -26.49 26.76 11.25
C ILE A 346 -24.98 26.48 11.20
N GLU A 347 -24.55 25.32 11.70
CA GLU A 347 -23.14 24.88 11.66
C GLU A 347 -22.59 24.82 10.22
N ALA A 348 -23.34 24.24 9.29
CA ALA A 348 -22.96 24.18 7.88
C ALA A 348 -22.88 25.58 7.25
N ALA A 349 -23.81 26.47 7.58
CA ALA A 349 -23.83 27.84 7.08
C ALA A 349 -22.64 28.67 7.62
N GLU A 350 -22.27 28.47 8.89
CA GLU A 350 -21.08 29.10 9.49
C GLU A 350 -19.80 28.68 8.77
N LEU A 351 -19.62 27.38 8.53
CA LEU A 351 -18.45 26.87 7.79
C LEU A 351 -18.42 27.36 6.34
N ALA A 352 -19.56 27.35 5.65
CA ALA A 352 -19.67 27.84 4.28
C ALA A 352 -19.31 29.34 4.16
N LEU A 353 -19.77 30.16 5.11
CA LEU A 353 -19.50 31.59 5.09
C LEU A 353 -18.06 31.91 5.51
N HIS A 354 -17.62 31.40 6.66
CA HIS A 354 -16.38 31.84 7.27
C HIS A 354 -15.16 31.15 6.65
N ALA A 355 -15.22 29.84 6.43
CA ALA A 355 -14.08 29.08 5.95
C ALA A 355 -14.01 29.03 4.42
N LEU A 356 -15.14 29.02 3.73
CA LEU A 356 -15.19 28.91 2.27
C LEU A 356 -15.54 30.21 1.53
N GLN A 357 -15.94 31.27 2.25
CA GLN A 357 -16.37 32.54 1.65
C GLN A 357 -17.48 32.34 0.59
N ARG A 358 -18.45 31.45 0.86
CA ARG A 358 -19.56 31.12 -0.05
C ARG A 358 -20.89 31.71 0.46
N PRO A 359 -21.20 32.98 0.16
CA PRO A 359 -22.36 33.65 0.74
C PRO A 359 -23.70 33.15 0.17
N HIS A 360 -23.80 32.75 -1.10
CA HIS A 360 -25.05 32.20 -1.65
C HIS A 360 -25.33 30.81 -1.09
N ALA A 361 -24.33 29.93 -0.99
CA ALA A 361 -24.48 28.65 -0.29
C ALA A 361 -24.93 28.84 1.17
N THR A 362 -24.39 29.85 1.86
CA THR A 362 -24.80 30.20 3.22
C THR A 362 -26.28 30.57 3.27
N LEU A 363 -26.76 31.45 2.39
CA LEU A 363 -28.17 31.83 2.34
C LEU A 363 -29.08 30.64 2.00
N ARG A 364 -28.67 29.76 1.06
CA ARG A 364 -29.39 28.52 0.73
C ARG A 364 -29.54 27.59 1.94
N LEU A 365 -28.48 27.40 2.73
CA LEU A 365 -28.51 26.56 3.93
C LEU A 365 -29.43 27.13 5.03
N LEU A 366 -29.50 28.47 5.14
CA LEU A 366 -30.32 29.17 6.13
C LEU A 366 -31.77 29.42 5.68
N GLN A 367 -32.11 29.25 4.40
CA GLN A 367 -33.44 29.51 3.85
C GLN A 367 -34.56 28.71 4.55
N PRO A 368 -34.40 27.40 4.86
CA PRO A 368 -35.46 26.62 5.49
C PRO A 368 -35.70 26.95 6.97
N LEU A 369 -34.85 27.78 7.60
CA LEU A 369 -34.96 28.09 9.02
C LEU A 369 -35.98 29.19 9.28
N GLU A 370 -37.02 28.84 10.04
CA GLU A 370 -37.98 29.78 10.59
C GLU A 370 -37.41 30.41 11.87
N VAL A 371 -36.69 31.53 11.68
CA VAL A 371 -35.90 32.18 12.74
C VAL A 371 -36.68 32.41 14.03
N GLN A 372 -37.96 32.77 13.94
CA GLN A 372 -38.83 33.04 15.10
C GLN A 372 -38.98 31.86 16.07
N PHE A 373 -38.80 30.62 15.60
CA PHE A 373 -38.92 29.41 16.42
C PHE A 373 -37.58 28.90 16.98
N LEU A 374 -36.47 29.53 16.63
CA LEU A 374 -35.14 29.18 17.16
C LEU A 374 -34.92 29.76 18.55
N ALA A 375 -34.01 29.18 19.32
CA ALA A 375 -33.53 29.76 20.57
C ALA A 375 -32.92 31.16 20.35
N ALA A 376 -33.08 32.09 21.30
CA ALA A 376 -32.63 33.48 21.15
C ALA A 376 -31.15 33.64 20.76
N ARG A 377 -30.29 32.71 21.19
CA ARG A 377 -28.88 32.65 20.78
C ARG A 377 -28.72 32.37 19.28
N ASP A 378 -29.44 31.38 18.77
CA ASP A 378 -29.37 30.95 17.38
C ASP A 378 -30.09 31.92 16.44
N GLN A 379 -31.12 32.61 16.91
CA GLN A 379 -31.74 33.73 16.19
C GLN A 379 -30.71 34.81 15.83
N LYS A 380 -29.93 35.26 16.83
CA LYS A 380 -28.87 36.26 16.62
C LYS A 380 -27.79 35.75 15.67
N ARG A 381 -27.38 34.48 15.79
CA ARG A 381 -26.37 33.86 14.90
C ARG A 381 -26.87 33.83 13.45
N VAL A 382 -28.08 33.32 13.20
CA VAL A 382 -28.65 33.25 11.86
C VAL A 382 -28.80 34.63 11.23
N GLN A 383 -29.26 35.63 11.99
CA GLN A 383 -29.37 37.00 11.51
C GLN A 383 -28.00 37.60 11.14
N ALA A 384 -26.98 37.37 11.96
CA ALA A 384 -25.62 37.83 11.68
C ALA A 384 -25.03 37.18 10.42
N LEU A 385 -25.22 35.87 10.25
CA LEU A 385 -24.77 35.13 9.06
C LEU A 385 -25.48 35.62 7.78
N ARG A 386 -26.81 35.81 7.83
CA ARG A 386 -27.57 36.34 6.69
C ARG A 386 -27.08 37.73 6.29
N ARG A 387 -26.93 38.64 7.26
CA ARG A 387 -26.43 39.99 7.01
C ARG A 387 -25.04 39.97 6.39
N ARG A 388 -24.11 39.19 6.95
CA ARG A 388 -22.74 39.13 6.44
C ARG A 388 -22.65 38.50 5.05
N ALA A 389 -23.47 37.49 4.77
CA ALA A 389 -23.55 36.91 3.44
C ALA A 389 -24.03 37.94 2.39
N ILE A 390 -25.06 38.73 2.72
CA ILE A 390 -25.56 39.80 1.84
C ILE A 390 -24.47 40.85 1.62
N GLU A 391 -23.78 41.30 2.67
CA GLU A 391 -22.66 42.26 2.55
C GLU A 391 -21.56 41.75 1.61
N LEU A 392 -21.22 40.46 1.65
CA LEU A 392 -20.23 39.86 0.75
C LEU A 392 -20.72 39.79 -0.70
N ILE A 393 -22.01 39.51 -0.91
CA ILE A 393 -22.62 39.49 -2.25
C ILE A 393 -22.62 40.90 -2.84
N ASP A 394 -23.06 41.89 -2.07
CA ASP A 394 -23.09 43.30 -2.50
C ASP A 394 -21.68 43.84 -2.80
N ALA A 395 -20.66 43.31 -2.10
CA ALA A 395 -19.25 43.61 -2.37
C ALA A 395 -18.67 42.90 -3.60
N GLY A 396 -19.46 42.10 -4.32
CA GLY A 396 -19.05 41.44 -5.56
C GLY A 396 -18.32 40.10 -5.38
N ALA A 397 -18.55 39.37 -4.28
CA ALA A 397 -17.96 38.05 -4.09
C ALA A 397 -18.41 37.05 -5.19
N LEU A 398 -17.45 36.53 -5.96
CA LEU A 398 -17.68 35.50 -6.96
C LEU A 398 -17.68 34.11 -6.30
N GLU A 399 -18.79 33.38 -6.42
CA GLU A 399 -18.93 32.01 -5.91
C GLU A 399 -18.87 31.01 -7.07
N PHE A 400 -17.86 30.14 -7.07
CA PHE A 400 -17.78 29.02 -8.00
C PHE A 400 -18.52 27.82 -7.40
N ASP A 401 -19.62 27.40 -8.02
CA ASP A 401 -20.38 26.23 -7.58
C ASP A 401 -19.54 24.97 -7.89
N SER A 402 -19.05 24.29 -6.86
CA SER A 402 -18.26 23.05 -6.99
C SER A 402 -19.13 21.79 -7.10
N SER A 403 -20.42 21.94 -7.40
CA SER A 403 -21.36 20.81 -7.52
C SER A 403 -22.05 20.79 -8.88
N GLY A 404 -21.42 20.08 -9.82
CA GLY A 404 -22.09 19.32 -10.88
C GLY A 404 -22.04 17.84 -10.54
#